data_AF-A0A0W0Z4X3-F1
#
_entry.id   AF-A0A0W0Z4X3-F1
#
_cell.length_a   1.000
_cell.length_b   1.000
_cell.length_c   1.000
_cell.angle_alpha   90.00
_cell.angle_beta   90.00
_cell.angle_gamma   90.00
#
_symmetry.space_group_name_H-M   'P 1'
#
loop_
_entity.id
_entity.type
_entity.pdbx_description
1 polymer ?
#
loop_
_entity_poly.entity_id
_entity_poly.type
_entity_poly.pdbx_seq_one_letter_code
_entity_poly.pdbx_strand_id
1 'polypeptide(L)'
;MVAKTRDANSGEWGRLLEWVDDDGIKHQWAMPLSLLQGDSSDVRRELARLGLTISPNRAARDLLTSYLQVFPVEARARCVDKLGWYEDVFVTSSQCVGQSTEKIVFQNTHAIEPVLSSKGSIKEWRDSIGRLAAGNSRLLFAISTAFAPTLAKLVKELLRLTRNR
;
A
#
# COMPACT_ATOMS: atom_id res chain seq x y z
N MET A 1 -9.36 -11.84 6.83
CA MET A 1 -7.91 -11.67 7.02
C MET A 1 -7.20 -12.28 5.83
N VAL A 2 -6.20 -11.61 5.26
CA VAL A 2 -5.67 -11.93 3.92
C VAL A 2 -4.23 -12.42 3.95
N ALA A 3 -3.40 -11.98 4.88
CA ALA A 3 -2.00 -12.41 5.00
C ALA A 3 -1.42 -12.17 6.40
N LYS A 4 -0.34 -12.86 6.74
CA LYS A 4 0.57 -12.49 7.83
C LYS A 4 1.55 -11.43 7.30
N THR A 5 1.76 -10.35 8.03
CA THR A 5 2.66 -9.25 7.63
C THR A 5 3.96 -9.26 8.44
N ARG A 6 5.05 -8.79 7.84
CA ARG A 6 6.34 -8.52 8.49
C ARG A 6 7.11 -7.44 7.73
N ASP A 7 8.02 -6.75 8.40
CA ASP A 7 8.95 -5.82 7.76
C ASP A 7 10.09 -6.57 7.00
N ALA A 8 11.03 -5.81 6.43
CA ALA A 8 12.18 -6.37 5.72
C ALA A 8 13.18 -7.11 6.63
N ASN A 9 13.22 -6.77 7.92
CA ASN A 9 14.10 -7.35 8.93
C ASN A 9 13.47 -8.55 9.64
N SER A 10 12.29 -9.00 9.19
CA SER A 10 11.48 -10.03 9.84
C SER A 10 11.02 -9.64 11.26
N GLY A 11 10.89 -8.35 11.53
CA GLY A 11 10.26 -7.73 12.69
C GLY A 11 8.85 -7.22 12.39
N GLU A 12 8.26 -6.51 13.36
CA GLU A 12 6.94 -5.86 13.25
C GLU A 12 5.84 -6.76 12.69
N TRP A 13 5.71 -7.96 13.25
CA TRP A 13 4.74 -8.94 12.79
C TRP A 13 3.30 -8.48 13.00
N GLY A 14 2.45 -8.78 12.02
CA GLY A 14 1.06 -8.33 12.00
C GLY A 14 0.13 -9.25 11.23
N ARG A 15 -1.06 -8.72 10.96
CA ARG A 15 -2.06 -9.30 10.05
C ARG A 15 -2.52 -8.26 9.05
N LEU A 16 -2.61 -8.68 7.81
CA LEU A 16 -3.26 -7.91 6.76
C LEU A 16 -4.77 -8.13 6.85
N LEU A 17 -5.47 -7.09 7.28
CA LEU A 17 -6.91 -7.03 7.36
C LEU A 17 -7.47 -6.35 6.11
N GLU A 18 -8.63 -6.82 5.68
CA GLU A 18 -9.36 -6.29 4.54
C GLU A 18 -10.85 -6.42 4.86
N TRP A 19 -11.59 -5.33 4.70
CA TRP A 19 -13.03 -5.26 4.89
C TRP A 19 -13.64 -4.22 3.96
N VAL A 20 -14.95 -4.17 3.94
CA VAL A 20 -15.74 -3.20 3.19
C VAL A 20 -16.59 -2.44 4.21
N ASP A 21 -16.61 -1.11 4.12
CA ASP A 21 -17.47 -0.29 4.98
C ASP A 21 -18.92 -0.24 4.43
N ASP A 22 -19.80 0.45 5.16
CA ASP A 22 -21.22 0.56 4.80
C ASP A 22 -21.46 1.30 3.47
N ASP A 23 -20.49 2.09 3.01
CA ASP A 23 -20.51 2.79 1.71
C ASP A 23 -19.93 1.93 0.57
N GLY A 24 -19.54 0.68 0.84
CA GLY A 24 -18.96 -0.22 -0.14
C GLY A 24 -17.48 0.05 -0.44
N ILE A 25 -16.81 0.91 0.33
CA ILE A 25 -15.40 1.23 0.15
C ILE A 25 -14.55 0.13 0.80
N LYS A 26 -13.64 -0.40 0.00
CA LYS A 26 -12.68 -1.41 0.45
C LYS A 26 -11.56 -0.78 1.24
N HIS A 27 -11.40 -1.21 2.49
CA HIS A 27 -10.32 -0.82 3.38
C HIS A 27 -9.32 -1.95 3.55
N GLN A 28 -8.06 -1.58 3.76
CA GLN A 28 -6.98 -2.52 4.00
C GLN A 28 -6.05 -1.95 5.07
N TRP A 29 -5.68 -2.77 6.04
CA TRP A 29 -4.79 -2.36 7.12
C TRP A 29 -3.84 -3.49 7.51
N ALA A 30 -2.53 -3.20 7.47
CA ALA A 30 -1.52 -4.05 8.07
C ALA A 30 -1.48 -3.80 9.58
N MET A 31 -2.32 -4.51 10.32
CA MET A 31 -2.48 -4.36 11.76
C MET A 31 -1.29 -5.04 12.50
N PRO A 32 -0.50 -4.31 13.30
CA PRO A 32 0.53 -4.91 14.13
C PRO A 32 -0.07 -5.85 15.20
N LEU A 33 0.54 -7.03 15.40
CA LEU A 33 0.13 -7.95 16.48
C LEU A 33 0.43 -7.38 17.87
N SER A 34 1.39 -6.46 17.97
CA SER A 34 1.71 -5.74 19.21
C SER A 34 0.52 -4.95 19.74
N LEU A 35 -0.36 -4.42 18.88
CA LEU A 35 -1.58 -3.70 19.27
C LEU A 35 -2.65 -4.61 19.88
N LEU A 36 -2.51 -5.94 19.71
CA LEU A 36 -3.39 -6.92 20.36
C LEU A 36 -2.90 -7.32 21.76
N GLN A 37 -1.71 -6.87 22.17
CA GLN A 37 -1.23 -7.08 23.53
C GLN A 37 -1.93 -6.09 24.47
N GLY A 38 -2.53 -6.58 25.54
CA GLY A 38 -3.36 -5.77 26.44
C GLY A 38 -4.84 -5.77 26.05
N ASP A 39 -5.51 -4.62 26.15
CA ASP A 39 -6.97 -4.52 25.98
C ASP A 39 -7.46 -4.44 24.53
N SER A 40 -6.53 -4.39 23.57
CA SER A 40 -6.78 -4.28 22.12
C SER A 40 -7.70 -3.10 21.73
N SER A 41 -7.76 -2.05 22.55
CA SER A 41 -8.63 -0.89 22.30
C SER A 41 -8.19 -0.09 21.08
N ASP A 42 -6.89 0.01 20.83
CA ASP A 42 -6.34 0.71 19.67
C ASP A 42 -6.74 0.03 18.35
N VAL A 43 -6.73 -1.31 18.31
CA VAL A 43 -7.21 -2.09 17.14
C VAL A 43 -8.67 -1.79 16.86
N ARG A 44 -9.52 -1.85 17.88
CA ARG A 44 -10.96 -1.56 17.70
C ARG A 44 -11.20 -0.11 17.30
N ARG A 45 -10.43 0.84 17.84
CA ARG A 45 -10.54 2.26 17.50
C ARG A 45 -10.22 2.48 16.02
N GLU A 46 -9.13 1.89 15.52
CA GLU A 46 -8.72 2.05 14.12
C GLU A 46 -9.69 1.38 13.14
N LEU A 47 -10.14 0.16 13.46
CA LEU A 47 -11.16 -0.52 12.66
C LEU A 47 -12.47 0.29 12.59
N ALA A 48 -12.93 0.84 13.71
CA ALA A 48 -14.12 1.68 13.75
C ALA A 48 -13.92 3.03 13.02
N ARG A 49 -12.71 3.63 13.11
CA ARG A 49 -12.35 4.87 12.39
C ARG A 49 -12.50 4.71 10.88
N LEU A 50 -12.26 3.51 10.38
CA LEU A 50 -12.33 3.13 8.96
C LEU A 50 -13.63 2.37 8.63
N GLY A 51 -14.69 2.59 9.41
CA GLY A 51 -16.05 2.16 9.07
C GLY A 51 -16.40 0.71 9.41
N LEU A 52 -15.57 -0.04 10.14
CA LEU A 52 -15.95 -1.36 10.61
C LEU A 52 -16.86 -1.25 11.84
N THR A 53 -18.10 -1.74 11.72
CA THR A 53 -19.01 -1.85 12.86
C THR A 53 -18.59 -2.98 13.81
N ILE A 54 -18.33 -2.64 15.07
CA ILE A 54 -17.90 -3.59 16.11
C ILE A 54 -18.93 -3.62 17.23
N SER A 55 -19.34 -4.83 17.63
CA SER A 55 -20.25 -5.00 18.76
C SER A 55 -19.65 -4.46 20.07
N PRO A 56 -20.41 -3.69 20.88
CA PRO A 56 -19.94 -3.23 22.19
C PRO A 56 -19.89 -4.35 23.24
N ASN A 57 -20.51 -5.49 22.97
CA ASN A 57 -20.55 -6.64 23.87
C ASN A 57 -19.11 -7.14 24.16
N ARG A 58 -18.78 -7.31 25.45
CA ARG A 58 -17.45 -7.80 25.87
C ARG A 58 -17.09 -9.15 25.26
N ALA A 59 -17.98 -10.13 25.31
CA ALA A 59 -17.72 -11.46 24.75
C ALA A 59 -17.46 -11.40 23.24
N ALA A 60 -18.20 -10.55 22.51
CA ALA A 60 -17.97 -10.36 21.08
C ALA A 60 -16.61 -9.71 20.78
N ARG A 61 -16.18 -8.74 21.62
CA ARG A 61 -14.86 -8.11 21.50
C ARG A 61 -13.72 -9.10 21.80
N ASP A 62 -13.90 -9.96 22.80
CA ASP A 62 -12.93 -11.01 23.13
C ASP A 62 -12.79 -12.01 21.97
N LEU A 63 -13.92 -12.43 21.38
CA LEU A 63 -13.94 -13.29 20.19
C LEU A 63 -13.25 -12.63 18.98
N LEU A 64 -13.49 -11.34 18.74
CA LEU A 64 -12.79 -10.59 17.69
C LEU A 64 -11.28 -10.60 17.91
N THR A 65 -10.82 -10.30 19.12
CA THR A 65 -9.39 -10.32 19.47
C THR A 65 -8.81 -11.72 19.24
N SER A 66 -9.47 -12.78 19.73
CA SER A 66 -9.02 -14.15 19.50
C SER A 66 -8.94 -14.47 18.02
N TYR A 67 -9.97 -14.15 17.25
CA TYR A 67 -10.00 -14.35 15.80
C TYR A 67 -8.83 -13.65 15.11
N LEU A 68 -8.56 -12.39 15.44
CA LEU A 68 -7.44 -11.63 14.86
C LEU A 68 -6.07 -12.22 15.20
N GLN A 69 -5.91 -12.89 16.35
CA GLN A 69 -4.66 -13.53 16.75
C GLN A 69 -4.44 -14.88 16.08
N VAL A 70 -5.44 -15.78 16.15
CA VAL A 70 -5.23 -17.21 15.86
C VAL A 70 -5.75 -17.68 14.52
N PHE A 71 -6.49 -16.85 13.77
CA PHE A 71 -7.04 -17.27 12.49
C PHE A 71 -5.92 -17.75 11.54
N PRO A 72 -6.01 -18.98 11.01
CA PRO A 72 -4.96 -19.57 10.22
C PRO A 72 -4.89 -18.89 8.85
N VAL A 73 -3.74 -18.29 8.55
CA VAL A 73 -3.44 -17.70 7.24
C VAL A 73 -2.04 -18.11 6.83
N GLU A 74 -1.92 -18.70 5.65
CA GLU A 74 -0.65 -19.14 5.07
C GLU A 74 0.00 -18.06 4.20
N ALA A 75 -0.82 -17.22 3.57
CA ALA A 75 -0.33 -16.12 2.75
C ALA A 75 0.54 -15.16 3.56
N ARG A 76 1.64 -14.70 2.94
CA ARG A 76 2.58 -13.74 3.53
C ARG A 76 2.60 -12.46 2.74
N ALA A 77 2.75 -11.36 3.46
CA ALA A 77 2.95 -10.04 2.91
C ALA A 77 4.16 -9.37 3.55
N ARG A 78 4.92 -8.63 2.75
CA ARG A 78 5.98 -7.74 3.23
C ARG A 78 5.47 -6.32 3.30
N CYS A 79 5.63 -5.71 4.47
CA CYS A 79 5.33 -4.31 4.69
C CYS A 79 6.53 -3.46 4.29
N VAL A 80 6.26 -2.39 3.54
CA VAL A 80 7.25 -1.39 3.15
C VAL A 80 6.81 -0.02 3.64
N ASP A 81 7.77 0.76 4.13
CA ASP A 81 7.57 2.07 4.76
C ASP A 81 7.74 3.24 3.78
N LYS A 82 8.11 2.96 2.53
CA LYS A 82 8.41 3.95 1.50
C LYS A 82 7.65 3.67 0.20
N LEU A 83 7.21 4.76 -0.42
CA LEU A 83 6.68 4.76 -1.78
C LEU A 83 7.82 4.72 -2.80
N GLY A 84 7.51 4.27 -4.02
CA GLY A 84 8.46 4.13 -5.13
C GLY A 84 8.94 2.70 -5.28
N TRP A 85 10.17 2.52 -5.77
CA TRP A 85 10.71 1.20 -6.08
C TRP A 85 11.14 0.45 -4.81
N TYR A 86 10.54 -0.71 -4.58
CA TYR A 86 11.00 -1.74 -3.66
C TYR A 86 11.26 -3.01 -4.46
N GLU A 87 12.53 -3.39 -4.62
CA GLU A 87 12.92 -4.48 -5.54
C GLU A 87 12.20 -4.32 -6.90
N ASP A 88 11.63 -5.35 -7.49
CA ASP A 88 10.99 -5.27 -8.81
C ASP A 88 9.53 -4.78 -8.76
N VAL A 89 9.11 -4.21 -7.63
CA VAL A 89 7.77 -3.69 -7.39
C VAL A 89 7.81 -2.17 -7.19
N PHE A 90 6.98 -1.47 -7.95
CA PHE A 90 6.70 -0.05 -7.75
C PHE A 90 5.50 0.12 -6.83
N VAL A 91 5.72 0.71 -5.67
CA VAL A 91 4.75 0.84 -4.58
C VAL A 91 4.19 2.26 -4.57
N THR A 92 2.86 2.37 -4.63
CA THR A 92 2.12 3.62 -4.48
C THR A 92 1.25 3.57 -3.21
N SER A 93 0.58 4.69 -2.89
CA SER A 93 -0.37 4.75 -1.77
C SER A 93 -1.56 3.82 -1.93
N SER A 94 -1.91 3.44 -3.16
CA SER A 94 -3.11 2.66 -3.49
C SER A 94 -2.83 1.29 -4.08
N GLN A 95 -1.66 1.10 -4.70
CA GLN A 95 -1.36 -0.12 -5.45
C GLN A 95 0.12 -0.44 -5.47
N CYS A 96 0.43 -1.71 -5.75
CA CYS A 96 1.78 -2.20 -6.00
C CYS A 96 1.82 -2.78 -7.42
N VAL A 97 2.74 -2.30 -8.25
CA VAL A 97 2.88 -2.70 -9.66
C VAL A 97 4.22 -3.39 -9.85
N GLY A 98 4.20 -4.67 -10.24
CA GLY A 98 5.42 -5.45 -10.47
C GLY A 98 5.22 -6.92 -10.11
N GLN A 99 6.29 -7.70 -10.21
CA GLN A 99 6.29 -9.11 -9.81
C GLN A 99 7.04 -9.27 -8.49
N SER A 100 6.49 -10.07 -7.59
CA SER A 100 7.16 -10.48 -6.35
C SER A 100 6.66 -11.87 -5.96
N THR A 101 7.50 -12.62 -5.25
CA THR A 101 7.17 -13.93 -4.70
C THR A 101 6.20 -13.85 -3.53
N GLU A 102 6.12 -12.69 -2.87
CA GLU A 102 5.16 -12.43 -1.80
C GLU A 102 4.43 -11.09 -2.00
N LYS A 103 3.28 -10.93 -1.34
CA LYS A 103 2.48 -9.72 -1.49
C LYS A 103 3.21 -8.53 -0.86
N ILE A 104 3.43 -7.45 -1.60
CA ILE A 104 3.95 -6.20 -1.04
C ILE A 104 2.77 -5.34 -0.59
N VAL A 105 2.87 -4.76 0.60
CA VAL A 105 1.87 -3.85 1.18
C VAL A 105 2.59 -2.61 1.66
N PHE A 106 2.12 -1.44 1.24
CA PHE A 106 2.57 -0.18 1.83
C PHE A 106 1.92 -0.04 3.22
N GLN A 107 2.76 0.10 4.26
CA GLN A 107 2.32 0.37 5.62
C GLN A 107 3.08 1.60 6.10
N ASN A 108 2.36 2.70 6.32
CA ASN A 108 2.95 3.87 6.93
C ASN A 108 2.61 3.89 8.42
N THR A 109 3.63 3.82 9.28
CA THR A 109 3.47 3.91 10.75
C THR A 109 3.12 5.33 11.20
N HIS A 110 3.35 6.33 10.35
CA HIS A 110 2.92 7.70 10.57
C HIS A 110 1.83 8.05 9.57
N ALA A 111 0.71 8.58 10.03
CA ALA A 111 -0.40 9.00 9.18
C ALA A 111 0.05 10.18 8.28
N ILE A 112 0.70 9.86 7.17
CA ILE A 112 0.84 10.77 6.04
C ILE A 112 -0.36 10.43 5.17
N GLU A 113 -1.27 11.39 5.01
CA GLU A 113 -2.31 11.34 3.98
C GLU A 113 -1.72 10.87 2.65
N PRO A 114 -2.49 10.22 1.77
CA PRO A 114 -1.99 9.87 0.45
C PRO A 114 -1.49 11.14 -0.25
N VAL A 115 -0.17 11.36 -0.29
CA VAL A 115 0.46 12.53 -0.91
C VAL A 115 0.12 12.59 -2.41
N LEU A 116 -0.33 11.46 -2.97
CA LEU A 116 -0.72 11.29 -4.35
C LEU A 116 -2.15 10.77 -4.39
N SER A 117 -3.04 11.59 -4.95
CA SER A 117 -4.35 11.18 -5.44
C SER A 117 -4.40 11.34 -6.95
N SER A 118 -5.26 10.58 -7.61
CA SER A 118 -5.48 10.65 -9.06
C SER A 118 -6.91 11.07 -9.33
N LYS A 119 -7.11 12.00 -10.29
CA LYS A 119 -8.43 12.46 -10.71
C LYS A 119 -8.50 12.53 -12.23
N GLY A 120 -9.63 12.09 -12.78
CA GLY A 120 -9.85 12.02 -14.22
C GLY A 120 -9.19 10.80 -14.85
N SER A 121 -9.18 10.77 -16.18
CA SER A 121 -8.64 9.68 -16.98
C SER A 121 -7.35 10.07 -17.70
N ILE A 122 -6.56 9.06 -18.09
CA ILE A 122 -5.37 9.25 -18.94
C ILE A 122 -5.74 9.96 -20.25
N LYS A 123 -6.92 9.65 -20.81
CA LYS A 123 -7.42 10.29 -22.03
C LYS A 123 -7.65 11.78 -21.82
N GLU A 124 -8.34 12.16 -20.75
CA GLU A 124 -8.56 13.57 -20.39
C GLU A 124 -7.25 14.31 -20.16
N TRP A 125 -6.29 13.70 -19.45
CA TRP A 125 -4.97 14.29 -19.24
C TRP A 125 -4.22 14.52 -20.57
N ARG A 126 -4.26 13.53 -21.48
CA ARG A 126 -3.63 13.62 -22.80
C ARG A 126 -4.28 14.72 -23.65
N ASP A 127 -5.60 14.78 -23.68
CA ASP A 127 -6.35 15.70 -24.54
C ASP A 127 -6.32 17.16 -23.98
N SER A 128 -5.95 17.33 -22.70
CA SER A 128 -5.74 18.63 -22.05
C SER A 128 -4.25 19.01 -21.92
N ILE A 129 -3.58 18.58 -20.85
CA ILE A 129 -2.19 18.92 -20.51
C ILE A 129 -1.23 18.39 -21.58
N GLY A 130 -1.39 17.13 -21.99
CA GLY A 130 -0.51 16.51 -22.99
C GLY A 130 -0.52 17.26 -24.33
N ARG A 131 -1.72 17.64 -24.79
CA ARG A 131 -1.91 18.45 -26.00
C ARG A 131 -1.23 19.82 -25.91
N LEU A 132 -1.29 20.49 -24.75
CA LEU A 132 -0.64 21.80 -24.53
C LEU A 132 0.88 21.70 -24.38
N ALA A 133 1.39 20.56 -23.92
CA ALA A 133 2.83 20.32 -23.78
C ALA A 133 3.50 20.03 -25.13
N ALA A 134 2.79 19.47 -26.11
CA ALA A 134 3.34 19.14 -27.42
C ALA A 134 3.94 20.38 -28.11
N GLY A 135 5.22 20.29 -28.49
CA GLY A 135 5.96 21.41 -29.10
C GLY A 135 6.47 22.48 -28.11
N ASN A 136 6.10 22.41 -26.82
CA ASN A 136 6.59 23.33 -25.79
C ASN A 136 7.75 22.68 -25.01
N SER A 137 8.98 23.07 -25.33
CA SER A 137 10.20 22.50 -24.73
C SER A 137 10.25 22.59 -23.22
N ARG A 138 9.71 23.67 -22.61
CA ARG A 138 9.71 23.88 -21.16
C ARG A 138 8.75 22.93 -20.45
N LEU A 139 7.53 22.77 -20.98
CA LEU A 139 6.54 21.83 -20.44
C LEU A 139 6.98 20.39 -20.64
N LEU A 140 7.50 20.05 -21.83
CA LEU A 140 8.07 18.74 -22.10
C LEU A 140 9.22 18.40 -21.15
N PHE A 141 10.13 19.34 -20.91
CA PHE A 141 11.23 19.16 -19.97
C PHE A 141 10.70 18.92 -18.55
N ALA A 142 9.78 19.77 -18.05
CA ALA A 142 9.22 19.63 -16.70
C ALA A 142 8.47 18.29 -16.49
N ILE A 143 7.70 17.85 -17.49
CA ILE A 143 7.01 16.54 -17.45
C ILE A 143 8.04 15.40 -17.48
N SER A 144 9.06 15.51 -18.34
CA SER A 144 10.10 14.48 -18.46
C SER A 144 10.92 14.34 -17.18
N THR A 145 11.29 15.46 -16.53
CA THR A 145 12.02 15.43 -15.27
C THR A 145 11.18 14.86 -14.12
N ALA A 146 9.86 15.06 -14.12
CA ALA A 146 8.97 14.44 -13.15
C ALA A 146 8.91 12.90 -13.29
N PHE A 147 9.03 12.37 -14.51
CA PHE A 147 9.06 10.92 -14.75
C PHE A 147 10.45 10.28 -14.66
N ALA A 148 11.52 11.07 -14.78
CA ALA A 148 12.88 10.55 -14.77
C ALA A 148 13.22 9.68 -13.55
N PRO A 149 12.85 10.03 -12.29
CA PRO A 149 13.19 9.21 -11.12
C PRO A 149 12.60 7.80 -11.15
N THR A 150 11.36 7.64 -11.62
CA THR A 150 10.70 6.34 -11.68
C THR A 150 11.23 5.50 -12.84
N LEU A 151 11.56 6.11 -13.98
CA LEU A 151 12.11 5.40 -15.14
C LEU A 151 13.61 5.07 -15.00
N ALA A 152 14.37 5.82 -14.21
CA ALA A 152 15.82 5.65 -14.08
C ALA A 152 16.22 4.24 -13.61
N LYS A 153 15.40 3.61 -12.76
CA LYS A 153 15.65 2.23 -12.31
C LYS A 153 15.55 1.24 -13.48
N LEU A 154 14.49 1.33 -14.27
CA LEU A 154 14.25 0.45 -15.42
C LEU A 154 15.37 0.56 -16.46
N VAL A 155 15.85 1.78 -16.72
CA VAL A 155 16.95 2.01 -17.66
C VAL A 155 18.26 1.37 -17.17
N LYS A 156 18.58 1.50 -15.87
CA LYS A 156 19.77 0.86 -15.29
C LYS A 156 19.72 -0.66 -15.40
N GLU A 157 18.55 -1.25 -15.23
CA GLU A 157 18.35 -2.70 -15.34
C GLU A 157 18.51 -3.18 -16.78
N LEU A 158 17.90 -2.50 -17.75
CA LEU A 158 18.06 -2.79 -19.17
C LEU A 158 19.52 -2.70 -19.62
N LEU A 159 20.26 -1.67 -19.19
CA LEU A 159 21.68 -1.52 -19.51
C LEU A 159 22.56 -2.63 -18.90
N ARG A 160 22.19 -3.19 -17.74
CA ARG A 160 22.88 -4.35 -17.16
C ARG A 160 22.64 -5.62 -17.98
N LEU A 161 21.40 -5.84 -18.42
CA LEU A 161 21.04 -7.02 -19.25
C LEU A 161 21.72 -6.99 -20.62
N THR A 162 21.88 -5.81 -21.24
CA THR A 162 22.59 -5.67 -22.52
C THR A 162 24.11 -5.81 -22.42
N ARG A 163 24.67 -5.67 -21.21
CA ARG A 163 26.13 -5.71 -20.97
C ARG A 163 26.62 -7.09 -20.50
N ASN A 164 25.70 -7.96 -20.11
CA ASN A 164 25.93 -9.37 -19.75
C ASN A 164 25.56 -10.36 -20.88
N ARG A 165 25.41 -9.85 -22.10
CA ARG A 165 25.40 -10.63 -23.35
C ARG A 165 26.68 -10.35 -24.11
#